data_AF-A0A7J8DXD1-F1
#
_entry.id   AF-A0A7J8DXD1-F1
#
_cell.length_a   1.000
_cell.length_b   1.000
_cell.length_c   1.000
_cell.angle_alpha   90.00
_cell.angle_beta   90.00
_cell.angle_gamma   90.00
#
_symmetry.space_group_name_H-M   'P 1'
#
loop_
_entity.id
_entity.type
_entity.pdbx_description
1 polymer ?
#
loop_
_entity_poly.entity_id
_entity_poly.type
_entity_poly.pdbx_seq_one_letter_code
_entity_poly.pdbx_strand_id
1 'polypeptide(L)'
;MANFSAAFSTNYNTKSGSKNVSFDLPPNAEVLNSSSCGKENASDPTLMIAFGRGHTLTLNFTRNATRYSVHMMSFVYNLADTEIFPNASSKETKTVESITDIMADINKKYRCVSSNQIHMNNVTVTFHDATIQAYLSNNSFSKEETRCEQDRPSPTVPPSPPHPSPSPPHPSPSPPHPSPSPTPESPSVYKYNVSGANGTCLLASMGLQLNITYKKKDSTTVTRIFNINPNKTHVSGSCTDQLVTLELQSESSTFLVFQFGMNASSSRFFLQEIQLNTTLPDARDPTFKAANSSLRALQATMGNSYKCNAEEHIWVTEAFSVNVFKVWVQAFHVEGDKFGSVEECQLDENNMLIPIAVGGALAGLVLIVLIAYLIGRKRSHAGYQTI
;
A
#
# COMPACT_ATOMS: atom_id res chain seq x y z
N MET A 1 -6.47 -22.36 -1.57
CA MET A 1 -7.50 -22.71 -0.57
C MET A 1 -7.46 -21.66 0.52
N ALA A 2 -8.61 -21.19 1.00
CA ALA A 2 -8.67 -20.18 2.04
C ALA A 2 -9.90 -20.40 2.93
N ASN A 3 -9.77 -20.08 4.21
CA ASN A 3 -10.84 -20.06 5.20
C ASN A 3 -10.58 -18.87 6.13
N PHE A 4 -11.46 -17.88 6.12
CA PHE A 4 -11.34 -16.67 6.92
C PHE A 4 -12.70 -15.99 7.02
N SER A 5 -12.90 -15.17 8.04
CA SER A 5 -13.90 -14.10 8.01
C SER A 5 -13.20 -12.77 7.73
N ALA A 6 -13.94 -11.83 7.13
CA ALA A 6 -13.41 -10.50 6.84
C ALA A 6 -14.48 -9.44 7.12
N ALA A 7 -14.06 -8.31 7.69
CA ALA A 7 -14.88 -7.12 7.84
C ALA A 7 -14.31 -6.00 6.97
N PHE A 8 -15.17 -5.25 6.30
CA PHE A 8 -14.82 -4.13 5.43
C PHE A 8 -15.33 -2.86 6.06
N SER A 9 -14.49 -1.83 6.16
CA SER A 9 -14.83 -0.50 6.66
C SER A 9 -14.42 0.55 5.65
N THR A 10 -15.31 1.46 5.29
CA THR A 10 -15.00 2.55 4.35
C THR A 10 -15.89 3.76 4.56
N ASN A 11 -15.50 4.88 3.96
CA ASN A 11 -16.33 6.07 3.86
C ASN A 11 -16.86 6.26 2.43
N TYR A 12 -18.10 6.74 2.32
CA TYR A 12 -18.72 7.04 1.03
C TYR A 12 -19.55 8.33 1.12
N ASN A 13 -19.63 9.03 0.00
CA ASN A 13 -20.36 10.30 -0.07
C ASN A 13 -21.84 10.06 -0.34
N THR A 14 -22.69 10.72 0.43
CA THR A 14 -24.14 10.84 0.21
C THR A 14 -24.48 12.29 -0.12
N LYS A 15 -25.71 12.56 -0.57
CA LYS A 15 -26.19 13.94 -0.74
C LYS A 15 -26.13 14.78 0.55
N SER A 16 -26.11 14.13 1.71
CA SER A 16 -26.05 14.74 3.05
C SER A 16 -24.65 14.84 3.64
N GLY A 17 -23.60 14.43 2.91
CA GLY A 17 -22.21 14.41 3.39
C GLY A 17 -21.59 13.01 3.37
N SER A 18 -20.37 12.90 3.90
CA SER A 18 -19.65 11.62 3.98
C SER A 18 -20.19 10.75 5.11
N LYS A 19 -20.31 9.45 4.87
CA LYS A 19 -20.81 8.46 5.81
C LYS A 19 -19.86 7.27 5.88
N ASN A 20 -19.59 6.79 7.07
CA ASN A 20 -18.84 5.55 7.28
C ASN A 20 -19.78 4.36 7.25
N VAL A 21 -19.32 3.26 6.65
CA VAL A 21 -20.00 1.97 6.68
C VAL A 21 -19.00 0.89 7.04
N SER A 22 -19.46 -0.07 7.84
CA SER A 22 -18.77 -1.32 8.07
C SER A 22 -19.72 -2.48 7.76
N PHE A 23 -19.22 -3.52 7.11
CA PHE A 23 -19.99 -4.72 6.77
C PHE A 23 -19.07 -5.93 6.70
N ASP A 24 -19.62 -7.12 6.92
CA ASP A 24 -18.85 -8.36 6.93
C ASP A 24 -18.96 -9.10 5.59
N LEU A 25 -17.95 -9.92 5.30
CA LEU A 25 -18.00 -10.92 4.24
C LEU A 25 -19.13 -11.90 4.56
N PRO A 26 -20.20 -11.95 3.76
CA PRO A 26 -21.36 -12.75 4.13
C PRO A 26 -21.09 -14.25 3.87
N PRO A 27 -21.79 -15.15 4.58
CA PRO A 27 -21.57 -16.58 4.46
C PRO A 27 -21.97 -17.16 3.09
N ASN A 28 -22.75 -16.41 2.30
CA ASN A 28 -23.13 -16.77 0.93
C ASN A 28 -22.16 -16.21 -0.13
N ALA A 29 -20.97 -15.76 0.26
CA ALA A 29 -19.94 -15.35 -0.68
C ALA A 29 -19.48 -16.54 -1.55
N GLU A 30 -19.26 -16.28 -2.84
CA GLU A 30 -18.95 -17.31 -3.84
C GLU A 30 -17.59 -17.09 -4.48
N VAL A 31 -16.88 -18.19 -4.76
CA VAL A 31 -15.62 -18.15 -5.51
C VAL A 31 -15.95 -18.01 -7.00
N LEU A 32 -15.43 -16.96 -7.64
CA LEU A 32 -15.65 -16.72 -9.07
C LEU A 32 -14.82 -17.66 -9.94
N ASN A 33 -15.34 -17.99 -11.13
CA ASN A 33 -14.65 -18.77 -12.16
C ASN A 33 -13.34 -18.13 -12.65
N SER A 34 -13.18 -16.81 -12.44
CA SER A 34 -11.93 -16.08 -12.70
C SER A 34 -10.82 -16.41 -11.70
N SER A 35 -11.13 -17.11 -10.61
CA SER A 35 -10.12 -17.68 -9.72
C SER A 35 -9.33 -18.78 -10.44
N SER A 36 -8.03 -18.84 -10.18
CA SER A 36 -7.12 -19.78 -10.83
C SER A 36 -6.08 -20.28 -9.83
N CYS A 37 -5.79 -21.57 -9.86
CA CYS A 37 -4.63 -22.14 -9.15
C CYS A 37 -3.30 -21.89 -9.89
N GLY A 38 -3.35 -21.19 -11.02
CA GLY A 38 -2.24 -21.09 -11.95
C GLY A 38 -1.98 -22.40 -12.71
N LYS A 39 -1.00 -22.37 -13.61
CA LYS A 39 -0.42 -23.53 -14.29
C LYS A 39 0.82 -23.97 -13.52
N GLU A 40 1.08 -25.27 -13.53
CA GLU A 40 2.34 -25.80 -13.01
C GLU A 40 3.52 -25.05 -13.63
N ASN A 41 4.27 -24.34 -12.79
CA ASN A 41 5.54 -23.69 -13.08
C ASN A 41 5.55 -22.39 -13.90
N ALA A 42 4.43 -21.68 -14.08
CA ALA A 42 4.50 -20.40 -14.81
C ALA A 42 3.51 -19.28 -14.42
N SER A 43 2.43 -19.55 -13.68
CA SER A 43 1.47 -18.48 -13.37
C SER A 43 1.07 -18.44 -11.92
N ASP A 44 1.04 -17.22 -11.41
CA ASP A 44 0.63 -16.83 -10.07
C ASP A 44 -0.87 -17.15 -9.84
N PRO A 45 -1.23 -17.89 -8.78
CA PRO A 45 -2.61 -18.17 -8.42
C PRO A 45 -3.38 -16.90 -8.06
N THR A 46 -4.68 -16.91 -8.32
CA THR A 46 -5.60 -15.84 -7.97
C THR A 46 -6.84 -16.43 -7.31
N LEU A 47 -7.26 -15.86 -6.18
CA LEU A 47 -8.54 -16.15 -5.55
C LEU A 47 -9.44 -14.92 -5.66
N MET A 48 -10.58 -15.05 -6.35
CA MET A 48 -11.60 -14.01 -6.48
C MET A 48 -12.89 -14.47 -5.81
N ILE A 49 -13.37 -13.68 -4.85
CA ILE A 49 -14.57 -13.95 -4.07
C ILE A 49 -15.57 -12.84 -4.38
N ALA A 50 -16.74 -13.19 -4.90
CA ALA A 50 -17.84 -12.26 -5.11
C ALA A 50 -18.89 -12.40 -4.02
N PHE A 51 -19.50 -11.28 -3.65
CA PHE A 51 -20.54 -11.24 -2.64
C PHE A 51 -21.41 -9.99 -2.76
N GLY A 52 -22.58 -10.02 -2.13
CA GLY A 52 -23.55 -8.93 -2.16
C GLY A 52 -23.93 -8.50 -3.58
N ARG A 53 -24.28 -7.23 -3.77
CA ARG A 53 -24.67 -6.72 -5.09
C ARG A 53 -23.48 -6.12 -5.85
N GLY A 54 -22.52 -6.97 -6.21
CA GLY A 54 -21.41 -6.60 -7.08
C GLY A 54 -20.14 -6.16 -6.35
N HIS A 55 -19.88 -6.74 -5.17
CA HIS A 55 -18.59 -6.59 -4.49
C HIS A 55 -17.69 -7.76 -4.82
N THR A 56 -16.38 -7.55 -4.89
CA THR A 56 -15.40 -8.60 -5.16
C THR A 56 -14.11 -8.38 -4.39
N LEU A 57 -13.67 -9.39 -3.66
CA LEU A 57 -12.36 -9.44 -3.01
C LEU A 57 -11.44 -10.36 -3.81
N THR A 58 -10.27 -9.85 -4.21
CA THR A 58 -9.28 -10.58 -5.00
C THR A 58 -7.96 -10.67 -4.25
N LEU A 59 -7.40 -11.87 -4.14
CA LEU A 59 -6.06 -12.14 -3.62
C LEU A 59 -5.19 -12.69 -4.76
N ASN A 60 -4.15 -11.94 -5.13
CA ASN A 60 -3.14 -12.38 -6.10
C ASN A 60 -1.91 -12.89 -5.36
N PHE A 61 -1.54 -14.13 -5.64
CA PHE A 61 -0.46 -14.82 -4.96
C PHE A 61 0.79 -14.84 -5.80
N THR A 62 1.94 -14.52 -5.21
CA THR A 62 3.25 -14.77 -5.84
C THR A 62 4.08 -15.71 -4.99
N ARG A 63 5.16 -16.25 -5.55
CA ARG A 63 6.11 -17.08 -4.79
C ARG A 63 7.55 -16.89 -5.24
N ASN A 64 8.46 -17.21 -4.33
CA ASN A 64 9.86 -17.46 -4.63
C ASN A 64 10.24 -18.91 -4.23
N ALA A 65 11.53 -19.21 -4.16
CA ALA A 65 12.02 -20.54 -3.82
C ALA A 65 11.62 -21.03 -2.41
N THR A 66 11.36 -20.12 -1.47
CA THR A 66 11.16 -20.45 -0.06
C THR A 66 9.79 -20.08 0.48
N ARG A 67 9.11 -19.09 -0.11
CA ARG A 67 7.84 -18.53 0.38
C ARG A 67 6.85 -18.23 -0.73
N TYR A 68 5.57 -18.19 -0.36
CA TYR A 68 4.52 -17.53 -1.11
C TYR A 68 3.91 -16.39 -0.31
N SER A 69 3.32 -15.41 -1.00
CA SER A 69 2.64 -14.27 -0.38
C SER A 69 1.44 -13.83 -1.20
N VAL A 70 0.50 -13.14 -0.55
CA VAL A 70 -0.51 -12.33 -1.25
C VAL A 70 0.16 -11.01 -1.63
N HIS A 71 0.68 -10.93 -2.86
CA HIS A 71 1.42 -9.76 -3.33
C HIS A 71 0.52 -8.55 -3.50
N MET A 72 -0.67 -8.76 -4.04
CA MET A 72 -1.66 -7.72 -4.26
C MET A 72 -3.03 -8.22 -3.83
N MET A 73 -3.71 -7.45 -3.00
CA MET A 73 -5.13 -7.63 -2.69
C MET A 73 -5.91 -6.47 -3.30
N SER A 74 -7.00 -6.78 -3.99
CA SER A 74 -7.88 -5.81 -4.66
C SER A 74 -9.30 -5.99 -4.15
N PHE A 75 -9.95 -4.89 -3.81
CA PHE A 75 -11.34 -4.86 -3.39
C PHE A 75 -12.15 -3.94 -4.30
N VAL A 76 -13.14 -4.54 -4.95
CA VAL A 76 -14.14 -3.84 -5.76
C VAL A 76 -15.42 -3.74 -4.94
N TYR A 77 -15.94 -2.53 -4.75
CA TYR A 77 -17.23 -2.30 -4.12
C TYR A 77 -18.17 -1.47 -4.98
N ASN A 78 -19.43 -1.89 -5.02
CA ASN A 78 -20.47 -1.26 -5.82
C ASN A 78 -21.28 -0.25 -4.98
N LEU A 79 -21.11 1.05 -5.24
CA LEU A 79 -21.89 2.09 -4.55
C LEU A 79 -23.38 2.09 -4.93
N ALA A 80 -23.77 1.36 -5.98
CA ALA A 80 -25.19 1.14 -6.30
C ALA A 80 -25.87 0.11 -5.38
N ASP A 81 -25.12 -0.64 -4.56
CA ASP A 81 -25.68 -1.54 -3.56
C ASP A 81 -26.34 -0.74 -2.43
N THR A 82 -27.65 -0.54 -2.53
CA THR A 82 -28.41 0.25 -1.55
C THR A 82 -28.52 -0.40 -0.17
N GLU A 83 -28.20 -1.69 -0.03
CA GLU A 83 -28.19 -2.36 1.28
C GLU A 83 -26.98 -1.93 2.10
N ILE A 84 -25.81 -1.83 1.45
CA ILE A 84 -24.55 -1.42 2.10
C ILE A 84 -24.33 0.09 2.01
N PHE A 85 -24.64 0.70 0.85
CA PHE A 85 -24.41 2.12 0.54
C PHE A 85 -25.73 2.88 0.28
N PRO A 86 -26.64 2.96 1.27
CA PRO A 86 -27.89 3.69 1.10
C PRO A 86 -27.63 5.17 0.83
N ASN A 87 -28.33 5.71 -0.17
CA ASN A 87 -28.24 7.12 -0.58
C ASN A 87 -26.85 7.58 -1.04
N ALA A 88 -26.02 6.65 -1.53
CA ALA A 88 -24.76 7.00 -2.18
C ALA A 88 -24.97 8.04 -3.29
N SER A 89 -24.09 9.05 -3.32
CA SER A 89 -24.12 10.16 -4.28
C SER A 89 -23.76 9.72 -5.70
N SER A 90 -22.91 8.70 -5.82
CA SER A 90 -22.60 8.01 -7.07
C SER A 90 -23.04 6.54 -7.02
N LYS A 91 -23.25 5.94 -8.19
CA LYS A 91 -23.64 4.53 -8.37
C LYS A 91 -22.53 3.74 -9.07
N GLU A 92 -21.31 4.24 -9.00
CA GLU A 92 -20.15 3.64 -9.65
C GLU A 92 -19.57 2.49 -8.80
N THR A 93 -18.87 1.58 -9.45
CA THR A 93 -17.99 0.62 -8.79
C THR A 93 -16.65 1.27 -8.52
N LYS A 94 -16.15 1.15 -7.30
CA LYS A 94 -14.82 1.59 -6.90
C LYS A 94 -13.91 0.38 -6.74
N THR A 95 -12.65 0.53 -7.16
CA THR A 95 -11.60 -0.47 -6.98
C THR A 95 -10.51 0.14 -6.12
N VAL A 96 -10.09 -0.57 -5.07
CA VAL A 96 -8.94 -0.21 -4.23
C VAL A 96 -8.01 -1.40 -4.13
N GLU A 97 -6.70 -1.14 -4.07
CA GLU A 97 -5.69 -2.18 -4.06
C GLU A 97 -4.65 -1.88 -2.99
N SER A 98 -4.03 -2.93 -2.44
CA SER A 98 -2.93 -2.82 -1.50
C SER A 98 -2.06 -4.07 -1.51
N ILE A 99 -0.78 -3.87 -1.24
CA ILE A 99 0.15 -4.95 -0.92
C ILE A 99 -0.13 -5.47 0.50
N THR A 100 0.17 -6.74 0.78
CA THR A 100 -0.15 -7.34 2.08
C THR A 100 1.10 -7.91 2.76
N ASP A 101 1.01 -8.07 4.08
CA ASP A 101 1.99 -8.78 4.90
C ASP A 101 1.71 -10.29 4.99
N ILE A 102 0.65 -10.78 4.33
CA ILE A 102 0.25 -12.19 4.32
C ILE A 102 1.27 -12.99 3.52
N MET A 103 2.11 -13.76 4.23
CA MET A 103 3.12 -14.63 3.63
C MET A 103 3.30 -15.91 4.45
N ALA A 104 3.69 -16.99 3.79
CA ALA A 104 4.03 -18.25 4.43
C ALA A 104 5.12 -19.01 3.66
N ASP A 105 5.80 -19.92 4.34
CA ASP A 105 6.79 -20.78 3.70
C ASP A 105 6.11 -21.76 2.73
N ILE A 106 6.80 -22.13 1.66
CA ILE A 106 6.31 -23.14 0.70
C ILE A 106 5.99 -24.44 1.45
N ASN A 107 4.88 -25.09 1.07
CA ASN A 107 4.32 -26.27 1.73
C ASN A 107 3.74 -26.06 3.14
N LYS A 108 3.64 -24.82 3.62
CA LYS A 108 2.95 -24.46 4.88
C LYS A 108 1.70 -23.63 4.60
N LYS A 109 0.73 -23.66 5.54
CA LYS A 109 -0.44 -22.79 5.51
C LYS A 109 -0.14 -21.54 6.32
N TYR A 110 -0.55 -20.38 5.82
CA TYR A 110 -0.62 -19.19 6.65
C TYR A 110 -1.76 -19.37 7.66
N ARG A 111 -1.50 -19.10 8.95
CA ARG A 111 -2.52 -19.07 10.01
C ARG A 111 -2.40 -17.78 10.82
N CYS A 112 -3.51 -17.07 10.97
CA CYS A 112 -3.60 -15.89 11.82
C CYS A 112 -4.93 -15.89 12.58
N VAL A 113 -4.88 -16.15 13.88
CA VAL A 113 -6.07 -16.16 14.76
C VAL A 113 -6.47 -14.73 15.13
N SER A 114 -5.48 -13.89 15.42
CA SER A 114 -5.61 -12.47 15.68
C SER A 114 -6.10 -11.72 14.44
N SER A 115 -6.74 -10.57 14.68
CA SER A 115 -7.19 -9.68 13.61
C SER A 115 -6.01 -9.13 12.81
N ASN A 116 -6.01 -9.32 11.50
CA ASN A 116 -5.06 -8.69 10.57
C ASN A 116 -5.79 -7.62 9.76
N GLN A 117 -5.32 -6.38 9.82
CA GLN A 117 -5.93 -5.23 9.15
C GLN A 117 -5.11 -4.79 7.94
N ILE A 118 -5.74 -4.83 6.76
CA ILE A 118 -5.16 -4.40 5.50
C ILE A 118 -5.83 -3.10 5.07
N HIS A 119 -5.02 -2.04 4.97
CA HIS A 119 -5.49 -0.70 4.62
C HIS A 119 -5.32 -0.44 3.10
N MET A 120 -6.39 0.01 2.45
CA MET A 120 -6.54 0.16 1.00
C MET A 120 -7.18 1.51 0.66
N ASN A 121 -6.36 2.57 0.57
CA ASN A 121 -6.84 3.93 0.34
C ASN A 121 -7.88 4.37 1.41
N ASN A 122 -9.18 4.40 1.07
CA ASN A 122 -10.27 4.75 1.97
C ASN A 122 -11.04 3.53 2.54
N VAL A 123 -10.55 2.30 2.29
CA VAL A 123 -11.12 1.06 2.79
C VAL A 123 -10.13 0.38 3.74
N THR A 124 -10.60 -0.15 4.85
CA THR A 124 -9.88 -1.10 5.70
C THR A 124 -10.55 -2.45 5.60
N VAL A 125 -9.79 -3.50 5.32
CA VAL A 125 -10.26 -4.90 5.36
C VAL A 125 -9.61 -5.59 6.53
N THR A 126 -10.40 -6.12 7.45
CA THR A 126 -9.94 -6.83 8.65
C THR A 126 -10.23 -8.30 8.51
N PHE A 127 -9.19 -9.12 8.40
CA PHE A 127 -9.31 -10.58 8.43
C PHE A 127 -9.32 -11.08 9.86
N HIS A 128 -10.17 -12.07 10.14
CA HIS A 128 -10.22 -12.79 11.41
C HIS A 128 -10.14 -14.30 11.16
N ASP A 129 -9.45 -15.01 12.07
CA ASP A 129 -9.18 -16.45 11.99
C ASP A 129 -8.83 -16.93 10.58
N ALA A 130 -7.83 -16.28 9.98
CA ALA A 130 -7.45 -16.50 8.61
C ALA A 130 -6.52 -17.72 8.47
N THR A 131 -6.95 -18.68 7.65
CA THR A 131 -6.13 -19.79 7.16
C THR A 131 -6.06 -19.73 5.64
N ILE A 132 -4.89 -19.46 5.09
CA ILE A 132 -4.70 -19.25 3.66
C ILE A 132 -3.56 -20.14 3.17
N GLN A 133 -3.75 -20.80 2.04
CA GLN A 133 -2.68 -21.53 1.38
C GLN A 133 -2.81 -21.48 -0.14
N ALA A 134 -1.72 -21.13 -0.80
CA ALA A 134 -1.54 -21.23 -2.24
C ALA A 134 -0.57 -22.38 -2.59
N TYR A 135 -0.49 -22.74 -3.88
CA TYR A 135 0.42 -23.76 -4.39
C TYR A 135 0.27 -25.11 -3.67
N LEU A 136 -0.97 -25.58 -3.54
CA LEU A 136 -1.25 -26.83 -2.85
C LEU A 136 -0.77 -28.04 -3.66
N SER A 137 -0.02 -28.93 -3.02
CA SER A 137 0.36 -30.22 -3.62
C SER A 137 -0.77 -31.25 -3.57
N ASN A 138 -1.67 -31.12 -2.58
CA ASN A 138 -2.85 -31.95 -2.36
C ASN A 138 -4.06 -31.03 -2.13
N ASN A 139 -5.29 -31.45 -2.45
CA ASN A 139 -6.50 -30.63 -2.32
C ASN A 139 -6.95 -30.37 -0.86
N SER A 140 -6.01 -30.18 0.06
CA SER A 140 -6.19 -29.99 1.50
C SER A 140 -5.08 -29.09 2.05
N PHE A 141 -5.37 -28.33 3.11
CA PHE A 141 -4.36 -27.56 3.83
C PHE A 141 -3.19 -28.44 4.32
N SER A 142 -1.98 -27.87 4.35
CA SER A 142 -0.81 -28.52 4.94
C SER A 142 -0.99 -28.71 6.45
N LYS A 143 -0.27 -29.71 6.97
CA LYS A 143 -0.22 -29.96 8.42
C LYS A 143 0.57 -28.87 9.15
N GLU A 144 1.67 -28.44 8.56
CA GLU A 144 2.50 -27.35 9.09
C GLU A 144 1.92 -25.97 8.78
N GLU A 145 2.18 -25.02 9.67
CA GLU A 145 1.71 -23.63 9.58
C GLU A 145 2.84 -22.61 9.76
N THR A 146 2.71 -21.49 9.05
CA THR A 146 3.41 -20.24 9.33
C THR A 146 2.41 -19.33 10.04
N ARG A 147 2.73 -18.90 11.26
CA ARG A 147 1.86 -17.97 12.01
C ARG A 147 2.15 -16.52 11.68
N CYS A 148 1.11 -15.70 11.68
CA CYS A 148 1.28 -14.25 11.60
C CYS A 148 1.96 -13.69 12.85
N GLU A 149 2.52 -12.49 12.72
CA GLU A 149 3.18 -11.80 13.84
C GLU A 149 2.18 -11.38 14.92
N GLN A 150 0.92 -11.16 14.54
CA GLN A 150 -0.19 -10.73 15.39
C GLN A 150 -0.61 -11.83 16.39
N ASP A 151 -0.29 -13.10 16.11
CA ASP A 151 -0.52 -14.22 17.04
C ASP A 151 0.62 -14.39 18.04
N ARG A 152 1.73 -13.66 17.87
CA ARG A 152 2.85 -13.76 18.80
C ARG A 152 2.46 -13.11 20.14
N PRO A 153 2.94 -13.65 21.26
CA PRO A 153 2.69 -13.06 22.56
C PRO A 153 3.19 -11.62 22.58
N SER A 154 2.25 -10.68 22.70
CA SER A 154 2.57 -9.29 22.98
C SER A 154 3.17 -9.21 24.40
N PRO A 155 4.22 -8.40 24.65
CA PRO A 155 4.74 -8.20 26.00
C PRO A 155 3.64 -7.65 26.92
N THR A 156 3.34 -8.39 28.00
CA THR A 156 2.29 -8.11 28.97
C THR A 156 2.46 -6.75 29.64
N VAL A 157 1.54 -5.81 29.37
CA VAL A 157 1.34 -4.60 30.17
C VAL A 157 0.12 -4.81 31.08
N PRO A 158 0.20 -4.49 32.39
CA PRO A 158 -0.84 -4.77 33.38
C PRO A 158 -2.16 -3.99 33.13
N PRO A 159 -3.32 -4.56 33.53
CA PRO A 159 -4.65 -4.06 33.15
C PRO A 159 -5.17 -2.94 34.06
N SER A 160 -5.95 -2.01 33.50
CA SER A 160 -6.73 -1.02 34.24
C SER A 160 -8.25 -1.24 34.01
N PRO A 161 -9.13 -0.95 34.99
CA PRO A 161 -10.51 -1.46 35.05
C PRO A 161 -11.53 -0.70 34.18
N PRO A 162 -12.75 -1.26 34.02
CA PRO A 162 -13.71 -0.87 32.98
C PRO A 162 -14.83 0.10 33.46
N HIS A 163 -15.63 0.56 32.47
CA HIS A 163 -17.07 0.92 32.51
C HIS A 163 -17.40 2.44 32.32
N PRO A 164 -18.63 2.89 31.96
CA PRO A 164 -19.70 2.42 31.05
C PRO A 164 -20.02 3.38 29.87
N SER A 165 -20.77 2.88 28.88
CA SER A 165 -21.65 3.65 27.98
C SER A 165 -23.10 3.64 28.54
N PRO A 166 -23.99 4.62 28.24
CA PRO A 166 -24.92 4.44 27.10
C PRO A 166 -25.45 5.74 26.40
N SER A 167 -25.54 5.67 25.05
CA SER A 167 -26.71 6.00 24.18
C SER A 167 -27.32 7.44 23.98
N PRO A 168 -28.08 7.67 22.86
CA PRO A 168 -28.20 8.93 22.05
C PRO A 168 -29.64 9.56 22.13
N PRO A 169 -30.24 10.39 21.18
CA PRO A 169 -29.84 10.95 19.86
C PRO A 169 -30.33 12.39 19.44
N HIS A 170 -29.74 12.96 18.36
CA HIS A 170 -30.29 13.88 17.30
C HIS A 170 -30.84 15.30 17.68
N PRO A 171 -31.10 16.29 16.75
CA PRO A 171 -30.99 16.32 15.28
C PRO A 171 -30.29 17.57 14.63
N SER A 172 -30.11 17.48 13.30
CA SER A 172 -29.55 18.41 12.30
C SER A 172 -30.24 19.80 12.15
N PRO A 173 -29.63 20.80 11.47
CA PRO A 173 -29.92 21.04 10.04
C PRO A 173 -28.71 21.47 9.16
N SER A 174 -28.95 21.52 7.84
CA SER A 174 -28.01 21.48 6.69
C SER A 174 -27.94 22.86 5.93
N PRO A 175 -27.45 23.00 4.67
CA PRO A 175 -26.15 23.60 4.27
C PRO A 175 -26.27 24.84 3.34
N PRO A 176 -25.15 25.39 2.84
CA PRO A 176 -25.04 25.62 1.38
C PRO A 176 -23.69 25.19 0.76
N HIS A 177 -23.80 24.68 -0.47
CA HIS A 177 -22.75 24.19 -1.38
C HIS A 177 -21.82 25.32 -1.90
N PRO A 178 -20.53 25.08 -2.20
CA PRO A 178 -20.04 25.29 -3.59
C PRO A 178 -18.75 24.56 -4.06
N SER A 179 -18.69 24.34 -5.39
CA SER A 179 -17.54 24.38 -6.34
C SER A 179 -16.32 23.43 -6.23
N PRO A 180 -15.66 23.11 -7.37
CA PRO A 180 -14.60 22.11 -7.46
C PRO A 180 -13.33 22.60 -6.77
N SER A 181 -12.80 21.75 -5.89
CA SER A 181 -11.60 22.06 -5.09
C SER A 181 -10.32 21.94 -5.94
N PRO A 182 -9.30 22.79 -5.69
CA PRO A 182 -8.01 22.70 -6.36
C PRO A 182 -7.24 21.45 -5.89
N THR A 183 -6.56 20.79 -6.82
CA THR A 183 -5.64 19.68 -6.53
C THR A 183 -4.59 20.12 -5.48
N PRO A 184 -4.34 19.36 -4.41
CA PRO A 184 -3.32 19.70 -3.42
C PRO A 184 -1.93 19.80 -4.05
N GLU A 185 -1.17 20.86 -3.72
CA GLU A 185 0.22 21.03 -4.14
C GLU A 185 1.10 19.88 -3.61
N SER A 186 1.64 19.07 -4.51
CA SER A 186 2.68 18.07 -4.22
C SER A 186 3.93 18.75 -3.60
N PRO A 187 4.54 18.18 -2.54
CA PRO A 187 5.65 18.81 -1.84
C PRO A 187 6.90 18.95 -2.72
N SER A 188 7.67 20.02 -2.49
CA SER A 188 8.96 20.24 -3.17
C SER A 188 9.96 19.14 -2.85
N VAL A 189 10.64 18.62 -3.87
CA VAL A 189 11.73 17.64 -3.71
C VAL A 189 12.99 18.33 -3.19
N TYR A 190 13.63 17.76 -2.18
CA TYR A 190 14.86 18.27 -1.61
C TYR A 190 15.95 17.21 -1.50
N LYS A 191 17.21 17.66 -1.52
CA LYS A 191 18.40 16.81 -1.41
C LYS A 191 18.96 16.84 0.02
N TYR A 192 18.99 15.68 0.64
CA TYR A 192 19.56 15.44 1.97
C TYR A 192 20.89 14.70 1.82
N ASN A 193 21.86 15.09 2.64
CA ASN A 193 23.17 14.45 2.72
C ASN A 193 23.55 14.29 4.18
N VAL A 194 24.03 13.10 4.55
CA VAL A 194 24.63 12.82 5.86
C VAL A 194 26.01 12.21 5.64
N SER A 195 27.01 12.84 6.26
CA SER A 195 28.41 12.38 6.22
C SER A 195 28.92 12.11 7.63
N GLY A 196 29.70 11.05 7.77
CA GLY A 196 30.37 10.66 9.00
C GLY A 196 31.89 10.71 8.85
N ALA A 197 32.60 10.05 9.76
CA ALA A 197 34.07 10.01 9.74
C ALA A 197 34.64 9.33 8.49
N ASN A 198 33.90 8.36 7.92
CA ASN A 198 34.30 7.58 6.74
C ASN A 198 33.75 8.14 5.42
N GLY A 199 33.29 9.40 5.42
CA GLY A 199 32.68 10.04 4.25
C GLY A 199 31.14 10.00 4.29
N THR A 200 30.52 10.26 3.14
CA THR A 200 29.06 10.26 2.99
C THR A 200 28.49 8.86 3.18
N CYS A 201 27.47 8.74 4.02
CA CYS A 201 26.78 7.48 4.27
C CYS A 201 25.30 7.52 3.89
N LEU A 202 24.76 8.70 3.57
CA LEU A 202 23.41 8.85 3.07
C LEU A 202 23.33 9.94 2.02
N LEU A 203 22.75 9.60 0.88
CA LEU A 203 22.20 10.56 -0.07
C LEU A 203 20.71 10.28 -0.22
N ALA A 204 19.88 11.32 -0.13
CA ALA A 204 18.47 11.22 -0.43
C ALA A 204 18.00 12.42 -1.23
N SER A 205 17.11 12.21 -2.19
CA SER A 205 16.39 13.26 -2.90
C SER A 205 14.91 12.89 -2.87
N MET A 206 14.10 13.61 -2.10
CA MET A 206 12.69 13.26 -1.92
C MET A 206 11.86 14.46 -1.46
N GLY A 207 10.58 14.47 -1.80
CA GLY A 207 9.57 15.34 -1.19
C GLY A 207 8.88 14.60 -0.06
N LEU A 208 8.71 15.24 1.09
CA LEU A 208 8.11 14.61 2.27
C LEU A 208 6.86 15.37 2.70
N GLN A 209 5.79 14.61 2.93
CA GLN A 209 4.53 15.10 3.46
C GLN A 209 4.09 14.21 4.63
N LEU A 210 3.87 14.82 5.78
CA LEU A 210 3.43 14.16 6.99
C LEU A 210 1.91 14.22 7.07
N ASN A 211 1.28 13.08 7.28
CA ASN A 211 -0.15 12.97 7.50
C ASN A 211 -0.39 12.56 8.96
N ILE A 212 -0.88 13.49 9.78
CA ILE A 212 -1.02 13.32 11.23
C ILE A 212 -2.48 13.47 11.63
N THR A 213 -3.02 12.44 12.27
CA THR A 213 -4.38 12.45 12.82
C THR A 213 -4.33 12.60 14.34
N TYR A 214 -5.00 13.62 14.88
CA TYR A 214 -4.98 13.92 16.32
C TYR A 214 -6.30 14.54 16.79
N LYS A 215 -6.51 14.55 18.10
CA LYS A 215 -7.68 15.20 18.73
C LYS A 215 -7.32 16.64 19.10
N LYS A 216 -8.15 17.59 18.68
CA LYS A 216 -8.06 19.00 19.09
C LYS A 216 -8.55 19.21 20.52
N LYS A 217 -8.32 20.42 21.06
CA LYS A 217 -8.82 20.85 22.39
C LYS A 217 -10.33 20.73 22.55
N ASP A 218 -11.08 20.92 21.47
CA ASP A 218 -12.54 20.72 21.42
C ASP A 218 -12.94 19.23 21.30
N SER A 219 -11.97 18.31 21.42
CA SER A 219 -12.11 16.86 21.28
C SER A 219 -12.48 16.36 19.88
N THR A 220 -12.48 17.22 18.86
CA THR A 220 -12.65 16.80 17.46
C THR A 220 -11.39 16.11 16.94
N THR A 221 -11.54 14.95 16.29
CA THR A 221 -10.42 14.31 15.59
C THR A 221 -10.24 14.99 14.24
N VAL A 222 -9.03 15.41 13.94
CA VAL A 222 -8.66 16.04 12.67
C VAL A 222 -7.42 15.36 12.10
N THR A 223 -7.38 15.29 10.78
CA THR A 223 -6.19 14.90 10.03
C THR A 223 -5.56 16.14 9.43
N ARG A 224 -4.29 16.39 9.72
CA ARG A 224 -3.51 17.49 9.15
C ARG A 224 -2.37 16.96 8.31
N ILE A 225 -2.18 17.64 7.19
CA ILE A 225 -1.12 17.37 6.23
C ILE A 225 -0.07 18.48 6.38
N PHE A 226 1.19 18.09 6.59
CA PHE A 226 2.31 19.01 6.72
C PHE A 226 3.39 18.66 5.69
N ASN A 227 3.66 19.58 4.77
CA ASN A 227 4.80 19.43 3.86
C ASN A 227 6.08 19.84 4.57
N ILE A 228 7.12 19.01 4.50
CA ILE A 228 8.45 19.38 5.01
C ILE A 228 9.03 20.46 4.09
N ASN A 229 9.31 21.63 4.68
CA ASN A 229 9.95 22.73 3.96
C ASN A 229 11.47 22.70 4.23
N PRO A 230 12.30 22.41 3.22
CA PRO A 230 13.74 22.28 3.43
C PRO A 230 14.42 23.59 3.84
N ASN A 231 13.89 24.75 3.44
CA ASN A 231 14.46 26.05 3.81
C ASN A 231 14.27 26.37 5.30
N LYS A 232 13.39 25.64 5.98
CA LYS A 232 13.05 25.80 7.41
C LYS A 232 13.27 24.51 8.20
N THR A 233 14.09 23.61 7.66
CA THR A 233 14.38 22.31 8.26
C THR A 233 15.88 22.14 8.32
N HIS A 234 16.40 22.04 9.54
CA HIS A 234 17.78 21.66 9.80
C HIS A 234 17.93 20.16 9.57
N VAL A 235 18.96 19.78 8.82
CA VAL A 235 19.25 18.38 8.49
C VAL A 235 20.47 17.93 9.29
N SER A 236 20.34 16.85 10.03
CA SER A 236 21.42 16.16 10.73
C SER A 236 21.32 14.65 10.50
N GLY A 237 22.21 13.88 11.13
CA GLY A 237 22.20 12.43 11.03
C GLY A 237 23.48 11.83 11.56
N SER A 238 23.53 10.50 11.53
CA SER A 238 24.67 9.72 11.99
C SER A 238 24.96 8.56 11.06
N CYS A 239 26.23 8.19 11.00
CA CYS A 239 26.73 7.09 10.18
C CYS A 239 27.40 6.07 11.10
N THR A 240 26.90 4.84 11.10
CA THR A 240 27.55 3.69 11.72
C THR A 240 27.49 2.51 10.75
N ASP A 241 28.27 1.46 11.02
CA ASP A 241 28.33 0.29 10.15
C ASP A 241 27.00 -0.48 10.06
N GLN A 242 26.11 -0.32 11.04
CA GLN A 242 24.84 -1.06 11.13
C GLN A 242 23.61 -0.17 10.99
N LEU A 243 23.77 1.14 11.21
CA LEU A 243 22.70 2.11 11.26
C LEU A 243 23.11 3.43 10.62
N VAL A 244 22.25 3.96 9.76
CA VAL A 244 22.38 5.30 9.21
C VAL A 244 21.12 6.09 9.53
N THR A 245 21.25 7.30 10.08
CA THR A 245 20.11 8.14 10.45
C THR A 245 20.06 9.42 9.62
N LEU A 246 18.85 9.80 9.22
CA LEU A 246 18.50 11.13 8.71
C LEU A 246 17.57 11.79 9.70
N GLU A 247 17.99 12.91 10.25
CA GLU A 247 17.26 13.67 11.24
C GLU A 247 16.87 15.02 10.65
N LEU A 248 15.57 15.31 10.70
CA LEU A 248 14.98 16.52 10.17
C LEU A 248 14.35 17.29 11.32
N GLN A 249 14.93 18.43 11.67
CA GLN A 249 14.45 19.31 12.73
C GLN A 249 13.92 20.61 12.12
N SER A 250 12.60 20.78 12.15
CA SER A 250 11.97 22.03 11.69
C SER A 250 11.81 23.05 12.82
N GLU A 251 11.85 24.33 12.47
CA GLU A 251 11.65 25.46 13.39
C GLU A 251 10.30 25.39 14.14
N SER A 252 9.30 24.70 13.59
CA SER A 252 7.98 24.47 14.21
C SER A 252 7.97 23.35 15.27
N SER A 253 9.10 23.07 15.93
CA SER A 253 9.25 22.00 16.94
C SER A 253 8.91 20.60 16.43
N THR A 254 9.17 20.33 15.14
CA THR A 254 9.01 18.99 14.53
C THR A 254 10.37 18.33 14.41
N PHE A 255 10.52 17.13 14.96
CA PHE A 255 11.70 16.29 14.88
C PHE A 255 11.30 14.96 14.25
N LEU A 256 11.79 14.71 13.04
CA LEU A 256 11.48 13.52 12.24
C LEU A 256 12.79 12.77 11.96
N VAL A 257 12.82 11.49 12.29
CA VAL A 257 13.99 10.63 12.11
C VAL A 257 13.64 9.48 11.19
N PHE A 258 14.45 9.29 10.16
CA PHE A 258 14.47 8.07 9.35
C PHE A 258 15.72 7.29 9.71
N GLN A 259 15.59 6.01 10.03
CA GLN A 259 16.72 5.13 10.25
C GLN A 259 16.75 4.03 9.21
N PHE A 260 17.91 3.89 8.58
CA PHE A 260 18.20 2.84 7.63
C PHE A 260 19.04 1.77 8.32
N GLY A 261 18.56 0.54 8.23
CA GLY A 261 19.28 -0.65 8.64
C GLY A 261 19.81 -1.39 7.43
N MET A 262 20.72 -2.34 7.67
CA MET A 262 21.18 -3.26 6.64
C MET A 262 21.06 -4.71 7.08
N ASN A 263 20.83 -5.59 6.11
CA ASN A 263 20.97 -7.02 6.28
C ASN A 263 22.30 -7.44 5.65
N ALA A 264 23.27 -7.78 6.49
CA ALA A 264 24.61 -8.18 6.07
C ALA A 264 24.59 -9.43 5.18
N SER A 265 23.68 -10.38 5.43
CA SER A 265 23.60 -11.63 4.68
C SER A 265 23.09 -11.44 3.25
N SER A 266 22.17 -10.50 3.05
CA SER A 266 21.65 -10.17 1.71
C SER A 266 22.35 -8.99 1.05
N SER A 267 23.25 -8.31 1.76
CA SER A 267 23.88 -7.05 1.34
C SER A 267 22.84 -6.03 0.82
N ARG A 268 21.75 -5.83 1.57
CA ARG A 268 20.71 -4.84 1.24
C ARG A 268 20.47 -3.90 2.40
N PHE A 269 20.28 -2.61 2.12
CA PHE A 269 19.78 -1.64 3.09
C PHE A 269 18.28 -1.45 2.92
N PHE A 270 17.62 -0.99 3.97
CA PHE A 270 16.19 -0.66 3.96
C PHE A 270 15.89 0.38 5.04
N LEU A 271 14.82 1.15 4.84
CA LEU A 271 14.25 1.98 5.88
C LEU A 271 13.63 1.07 6.95
N GLN A 272 14.22 1.06 8.14
CA GLN A 272 13.81 0.21 9.24
C GLN A 272 12.94 0.93 10.27
N GLU A 273 13.16 2.23 10.44
CA GLU A 273 12.47 3.00 11.44
C GLU A 273 12.12 4.41 10.97
N ILE A 274 10.91 4.86 11.31
CA ILE A 274 10.55 6.28 11.31
C ILE A 274 10.13 6.65 12.73
N GLN A 275 10.62 7.78 13.23
CA GLN A 275 10.16 8.40 14.47
C GLN A 275 9.77 9.86 14.22
N LEU A 276 8.63 10.28 14.76
CA LEU A 276 8.16 11.66 14.76
C LEU A 276 7.93 12.10 16.20
N ASN A 277 8.43 13.29 16.51
CA ASN A 277 8.07 14.06 17.70
C ASN A 277 7.75 15.49 17.25
N THR A 278 6.52 15.95 17.45
CA THR A 278 6.10 17.28 17.01
C THR A 278 5.14 17.94 17.99
N THR A 279 5.06 19.27 17.93
CA THR A 279 4.12 20.06 18.72
C THR A 279 2.96 20.54 17.85
N LEU A 280 1.73 20.19 18.25
CA LEU A 280 0.47 20.55 17.61
C LEU A 280 -0.31 21.51 18.53
N PRO A 281 -0.25 22.84 18.34
CA PRO A 281 -0.77 23.82 19.30
C PRO A 281 -2.28 23.76 19.57
N ASP A 282 -3.05 23.28 18.59
CA ASP A 282 -4.50 23.11 18.69
C ASP A 282 -4.92 21.71 19.15
N ALA A 283 -3.97 20.78 19.30
CA ALA A 283 -4.21 19.46 19.86
C ALA A 283 -4.59 19.56 21.34
N ARG A 284 -5.40 18.59 21.78
CA ARG A 284 -5.72 18.39 23.20
C ARG A 284 -4.44 18.13 24.01
N ASP A 285 -3.60 17.26 23.46
CA ASP A 285 -2.25 16.99 23.92
C ASP A 285 -1.28 17.60 22.91
N PRO A 286 -0.62 18.73 23.23
CA PRO A 286 0.20 19.44 22.26
C PRO A 286 1.38 18.62 21.74
N THR A 287 1.90 17.68 22.52
CA THR A 287 3.02 16.83 22.10
C THR A 287 2.49 15.59 21.40
N PHE A 288 2.84 15.43 20.12
CA PHE A 288 2.54 14.23 19.33
C PHE A 288 3.81 13.42 19.09
N LYS A 289 3.76 12.13 19.40
CA LYS A 289 4.86 11.19 19.16
C LYS A 289 4.34 9.96 18.44
N ALA A 290 5.09 9.50 17.45
CA ALA A 290 4.81 8.26 16.73
C ALA A 290 6.13 7.62 16.29
N ALA A 291 6.21 6.29 16.36
CA ALA A 291 7.40 5.56 15.93
C ALA A 291 7.01 4.17 15.43
N ASN A 292 7.76 3.65 14.45
CA ASN A 292 7.66 2.28 14.01
C ASN A 292 9.04 1.80 13.57
N SER A 293 9.61 0.83 14.29
CA SER A 293 10.96 0.29 14.08
C SER A 293 10.99 -1.06 13.33
N SER A 294 9.87 -1.45 12.73
CA SER A 294 9.72 -2.71 11.99
C SER A 294 9.49 -2.51 10.50
N LEU A 295 9.84 -1.34 9.98
CA LEU A 295 9.66 -1.01 8.56
C LEU A 295 10.63 -1.79 7.68
N ARG A 296 10.23 -2.00 6.42
CA ARG A 296 11.02 -2.61 5.34
C ARG A 296 10.74 -1.91 4.01
N ALA A 297 10.81 -0.57 4.02
CA ALA A 297 10.57 0.27 2.85
C ALA A 297 11.89 0.72 2.19
N LEU A 298 11.81 1.31 0.98
CA LEU A 298 12.94 1.96 0.29
C LEU A 298 14.19 1.07 0.20
N GLN A 299 13.99 -0.21 -0.13
CA GLN A 299 15.03 -1.22 -0.05
C GLN A 299 15.84 -1.32 -1.35
N ALA A 300 17.17 -1.28 -1.24
CA ALA A 300 18.06 -1.54 -2.37
C ALA A 300 19.34 -2.28 -1.93
N THR A 301 20.07 -2.80 -2.92
CA THR A 301 21.37 -3.46 -2.70
C THR A 301 22.41 -2.44 -2.23
N MET A 302 23.34 -2.87 -1.37
CA MET A 302 24.45 -2.04 -0.92
C MET A 302 25.27 -1.54 -2.12
N GLY A 303 25.54 -0.23 -2.16
CA GLY A 303 26.22 0.44 -3.27
C GLY A 303 25.30 0.86 -4.43
N ASN A 304 24.06 0.38 -4.46
CA ASN A 304 23.01 0.87 -5.35
C ASN A 304 22.15 1.92 -4.64
N SER A 305 21.30 2.60 -5.41
CA SER A 305 20.31 3.57 -4.94
C SER A 305 18.90 3.09 -5.26
N TYR A 306 17.96 3.30 -4.34
CA TYR A 306 16.54 3.08 -4.56
C TYR A 306 15.91 4.32 -5.20
N LYS A 307 15.07 4.18 -6.23
CA LYS A 307 14.36 5.30 -6.87
C LYS A 307 12.90 4.98 -7.15
N CYS A 308 12.00 5.89 -6.81
CA CYS A 308 10.58 5.81 -7.14
C CYS A 308 10.01 7.19 -7.43
N ASN A 309 9.48 7.42 -8.63
CA ASN A 309 8.83 8.66 -9.03
C ASN A 309 7.37 8.71 -8.54
N ALA A 310 6.71 7.56 -8.49
CA ALA A 310 5.40 7.42 -7.88
C ALA A 310 5.42 7.84 -6.39
N GLU A 311 4.27 8.29 -5.90
CA GLU A 311 4.07 8.58 -4.47
C GLU A 311 4.04 7.27 -3.69
N GLU A 312 4.89 7.16 -2.67
CA GLU A 312 4.87 6.06 -1.71
C GLU A 312 4.29 6.51 -0.38
N HIS A 313 3.37 5.71 0.16
CA HIS A 313 2.72 6.00 1.43
C HIS A 313 3.25 5.05 2.52
N ILE A 314 4.07 5.57 3.42
CA ILE A 314 4.69 4.80 4.50
C ILE A 314 3.87 4.99 5.78
N TRP A 315 3.09 3.97 6.14
CA TRP A 315 2.34 3.94 7.38
C TRP A 315 3.26 3.69 8.57
N VAL A 316 3.25 4.60 9.55
CA VAL A 316 4.04 4.48 10.78
C VAL A 316 3.14 3.98 11.91
N THR A 317 2.02 4.66 12.13
CA THR A 317 0.96 4.26 13.08
C THR A 317 -0.41 4.55 12.46
N GLU A 318 -1.50 4.12 13.12
CA GLU A 318 -2.87 4.48 12.71
C GLU A 318 -3.09 6.00 12.62
N ALA A 319 -2.36 6.76 13.44
CA ALA A 319 -2.48 8.21 13.56
C ALA A 319 -1.41 8.97 12.76
N PHE A 320 -0.46 8.28 12.12
CA PHE A 320 0.65 8.92 11.43
C PHE A 320 1.17 8.11 10.24
N SER A 321 1.29 8.78 9.10
CA SER A 321 1.97 8.27 7.92
C SER A 321 2.81 9.35 7.23
N VAL A 322 3.77 8.89 6.43
CA VAL A 322 4.67 9.73 5.65
C VAL A 322 4.47 9.41 4.18
N ASN A 323 4.05 10.39 3.41
CA ASN A 323 3.99 10.30 1.96
C ASN A 323 5.33 10.79 1.41
N VAL A 324 5.98 9.96 0.61
CA VAL A 324 7.28 10.21 0.01
C VAL A 324 7.08 10.36 -1.50
N PHE A 325 7.51 11.48 -2.04
CA PHE A 325 7.34 11.83 -3.45
C PHE A 325 8.70 11.85 -4.15
N LYS A 326 8.78 11.22 -5.33
CA LYS A 326 9.99 11.24 -6.18
C LYS A 326 11.26 10.88 -5.40
N VAL A 327 11.20 9.79 -4.65
CA VAL A 327 12.31 9.34 -3.81
C VAL A 327 13.46 8.83 -4.66
N TRP A 328 14.66 9.21 -4.28
CA TRP A 328 15.91 8.63 -4.73
C TRP A 328 16.87 8.59 -3.55
N VAL A 329 17.13 7.41 -2.98
CA VAL A 329 17.85 7.26 -1.71
C VAL A 329 18.90 6.16 -1.76
N GLN A 330 20.02 6.39 -1.10
CA GLN A 330 21.10 5.41 -0.91
C GLN A 330 21.71 5.59 0.46
N ALA A 331 21.84 4.49 1.20
CA ALA A 331 22.41 4.46 2.54
C ALA A 331 23.64 3.55 2.63
N PHE A 332 24.44 3.77 3.68
CA PHE A 332 25.68 3.07 4.01
C PHE A 332 26.84 3.29 3.05
N HIS A 333 26.81 2.67 1.87
CA HIS A 333 27.93 2.67 0.93
C HIS A 333 27.69 3.69 -0.17
N VAL A 334 28.27 4.90 -0.06
CA VAL A 334 28.19 5.96 -1.07
C VAL A 334 29.60 6.29 -1.57
N GLU A 335 29.84 6.09 -2.87
CA GLU A 335 31.13 6.38 -3.50
C GLU A 335 31.12 7.73 -4.20
N GLY A 336 32.10 8.58 -3.90
CA GLY A 336 32.31 9.85 -4.60
C GLY A 336 31.15 10.85 -4.50
N ASP A 337 30.40 10.82 -3.41
CA ASP A 337 29.24 11.68 -3.13
C ASP A 337 28.17 11.65 -4.23
N LYS A 338 28.02 10.51 -4.89
CA LYS A 338 27.05 10.28 -5.95
C LYS A 338 26.22 9.03 -5.68
N PHE A 339 25.00 9.03 -6.22
CA PHE A 339 24.20 7.82 -6.27
C PHE A 339 24.90 6.77 -7.16
N GLY A 340 24.90 5.54 -6.69
CA GLY A 340 25.27 4.36 -7.47
C GLY A 340 24.15 3.94 -8.40
N SER A 341 24.23 2.70 -8.90
CA SER A 341 23.26 2.15 -9.85
C SER A 341 21.83 2.20 -9.28
N VAL A 342 20.85 2.50 -10.13
CA VAL A 342 19.46 2.71 -9.71
C VAL A 342 18.70 1.38 -9.71
N GLU A 343 18.07 1.06 -8.59
CA GLU A 343 16.99 0.08 -8.44
C GLU A 343 15.66 0.84 -8.39
N GLU A 344 14.86 0.74 -9.47
CA GLU A 344 13.57 1.41 -9.54
C GLU A 344 12.47 0.63 -8.80
N CYS A 345 11.50 1.33 -8.25
CA CYS A 345 10.33 0.72 -7.64
C CYS A 345 9.42 0.07 -8.70
N GLN A 346 8.70 -0.98 -8.29
CA GLN A 346 7.79 -1.71 -9.17
C GLN A 346 6.64 -0.83 -9.70
N LEU A 347 6.24 0.23 -8.98
CA LEU A 347 5.20 1.15 -9.44
C LEU A 347 5.62 1.92 -10.70
N ASP A 348 6.89 2.33 -10.78
CA ASP A 348 7.42 3.02 -11.95
C ASP A 348 7.62 2.06 -13.13
N GLU A 349 8.07 0.82 -12.86
CA GLU A 349 8.24 -0.22 -13.88
C GLU A 349 6.91 -0.55 -14.58
N ASN A 350 5.83 -0.74 -13.80
CA ASN A 350 4.50 -1.06 -14.33
C ASN A 350 3.90 0.08 -15.17
N ASN A 351 4.15 1.34 -14.79
CA ASN A 351 3.62 2.49 -15.51
C ASN A 351 4.23 2.61 -16.92
N MET A 352 5.45 2.12 -17.13
CA MET A 352 6.09 2.08 -18.45
C MET A 352 5.82 0.78 -19.21
N LEU A 353 5.73 -0.35 -18.53
CA LEU A 353 5.64 -1.67 -19.16
C LEU A 353 4.26 -1.94 -19.78
N ILE A 354 3.17 -1.54 -19.10
CA ILE A 354 1.79 -1.78 -19.58
C ILE A 354 1.52 -1.07 -20.93
N PRO A 355 1.82 0.23 -21.11
CA PRO A 355 1.61 0.90 -22.39
C PRO A 355 2.42 0.29 -23.55
N ILE A 356 3.65 -0.16 -23.29
CA ILE A 356 4.52 -0.77 -24.30
C ILE A 356 3.94 -2.12 -24.76
N ALA A 357 3.50 -2.96 -23.82
CA ALA A 357 2.90 -4.26 -24.14
C ALA A 357 1.61 -4.09 -24.96
N VAL A 358 0.75 -3.15 -24.59
CA VAL A 358 -0.49 -2.84 -25.32
C VAL A 358 -0.17 -2.28 -26.71
N GLY A 359 0.80 -1.38 -26.83
CA GLY A 359 1.26 -0.84 -28.11
C GLY A 359 1.81 -1.91 -29.05
N GLY A 360 2.62 -2.84 -28.53
CA GLY A 360 3.16 -3.96 -29.29
C GLY A 360 2.06 -4.92 -29.79
N ALA A 361 1.09 -5.24 -28.94
CA ALA A 361 -0.05 -6.10 -29.30
C ALA A 361 -0.91 -5.46 -30.41
N LEU A 362 -1.20 -4.16 -30.30
CA LEU A 362 -1.93 -3.42 -31.33
C LEU A 362 -1.17 -3.38 -32.66
N ALA A 363 0.12 -3.09 -32.65
CA ALA A 363 0.95 -3.09 -33.85
C ALA A 363 1.01 -4.47 -34.53
N GLY A 364 1.15 -5.54 -33.72
CA GLY A 364 1.13 -6.92 -34.21
C GLY A 364 -0.20 -7.29 -34.86
N LEU A 365 -1.33 -6.92 -34.24
CA LEU A 365 -2.66 -7.19 -34.79
C LEU A 365 -2.87 -6.47 -36.12
N VAL A 366 -2.48 -5.20 -36.22
CA VAL A 366 -2.55 -4.42 -37.46
C VAL A 366 -1.72 -5.09 -38.57
N LEU A 367 -0.51 -5.55 -38.26
CA LEU A 367 0.33 -6.25 -39.22
C LEU A 367 -0.33 -7.54 -39.74
N ILE A 368 -0.91 -8.35 -38.84
CA ILE A 368 -1.61 -9.59 -39.20
C ILE A 368 -2.80 -9.30 -40.13
N VAL A 369 -3.60 -8.28 -39.82
CA VAL A 369 -4.74 -7.87 -40.65
C VAL A 369 -4.28 -7.42 -42.04
N LEU A 370 -3.20 -6.65 -42.14
CA LEU A 370 -2.63 -6.23 -43.42
C LEU A 370 -2.14 -7.41 -44.26
N ILE A 371 -1.44 -8.37 -43.64
CA ILE A 371 -0.98 -9.58 -44.33
C ILE A 371 -2.18 -10.40 -44.83
N ALA A 372 -3.19 -10.62 -43.99
CA ALA A 372 -4.41 -11.33 -44.36
C ALA A 372 -5.15 -10.64 -45.51
N TYR A 373 -5.24 -9.31 -45.48
CA TYR A 373 -5.84 -8.51 -46.56
C TYR A 373 -5.07 -8.65 -47.88
N LEU A 374 -3.74 -8.59 -47.86
CA LEU A 374 -2.92 -8.75 -49.07
C LEU A 374 -3.06 -10.15 -49.67
N ILE A 375 -3.12 -11.20 -48.83
CA ILE A 375 -3.35 -12.58 -49.27
C ILE A 375 -4.77 -12.73 -49.85
N GLY A 376 -5.78 -12.20 -49.18
CA GLY A 376 -7.18 -12.22 -49.64
C GLY A 376 -7.35 -11.51 -50.98
N ARG A 377 -6.78 -10.30 -51.11
CA ARG A 377 -6.78 -9.55 -52.36
C ARG A 377 -6.07 -10.29 -53.50
N LYS A 378 -4.95 -10.96 -53.22
CA LYS A 378 -4.23 -11.77 -54.23
C LYS A 378 -5.05 -12.96 -54.73
N ARG A 379 -5.86 -13.59 -53.87
CA ARG A 379 -6.76 -14.70 -54.26
C ARG A 379 -8.02 -14.23 -54.99
N SER A 380 -8.51 -13.02 -54.73
CA SER A 380 -9.75 -12.52 -55.35
C SER A 380 -9.64 -12.23 -56.86
N HIS A 381 -8.44 -12.16 -57.43
CA HIS A 381 -8.23 -11.88 -58.87
C HIS A 381 -8.19 -13.13 -59.78
N ALA A 382 -8.39 -14.35 -59.25
CA ALA A 382 -8.24 -15.61 -60.01
C ALA A 382 -9.56 -16.32 -60.36
N GLY A 383 -10.70 -15.61 -60.43
CA GLY A 383 -12.01 -16.24 -60.62
C GLY A 383 -12.95 -15.44 -61.52
N TYR A 384 -12.72 -15.47 -62.83
CA TYR A 384 -13.79 -15.32 -63.83
C TYR A 384 -13.37 -16.08 -65.10
N GLN A 385 -13.84 -17.32 -65.25
CA GLN A 385 -13.99 -17.95 -66.57
C GLN A 385 -15.46 -17.80 -66.95
N THR A 386 -15.71 -17.04 -68.02
CA THR A 386 -16.99 -16.94 -68.71
C THR A 386 -17.29 -18.24 -69.46
N ILE A 387 -18.55 -18.67 -69.42
CA ILE A 387 -19.13 -19.71 -70.29
C ILE A 387 -18.99 -19.31 -71.76
#